data_AF-A0A960UUX5-F1
#
_entry.id   AF-A0A960UUX5-F1
#
_cell.length_a   1.000
_cell.length_b   1.000
_cell.length_c   1.000
_cell.angle_alpha   90.00
_cell.angle_beta   90.00
_cell.angle_gamma   90.00
#
_symmetry.space_group_name_H-M   'P 1'
#
loop_
_entity.id
_entity.type
_entity.pdbx_description
1 polymer ?
#
loop_
_entity_poly.entity_id
_entity_poly.type
_entity_poly.pdbx_seq_one_letter_code
_entity_poly.pdbx_strand_id
1 'polypeptide(L)'
;MAKKKEEISFEEALQQLEDITRALESGELSLDDSIKAYEKGMELKKLCTSILEKAEQKLEYIKKQEDGSVTVEPIPEKDQDALF
;
A
#
# COMPACT_ATOMS: atom_id res chain seq x y z
N MET A 1 -18.45 -4.10 19.25
CA MET A 1 -18.27 -4.92 18.04
C MET A 1 -17.20 -4.23 17.19
N ALA A 2 -16.02 -4.82 17.05
CA ALA A 2 -14.91 -4.22 16.32
C ALA A 2 -15.24 -4.20 14.81
N LYS A 3 -15.32 -3.01 14.20
CA LYS A 3 -15.44 -2.87 12.75
C LYS A 3 -14.16 -3.42 12.12
N LYS A 4 -14.26 -4.60 11.52
CA LYS A 4 -13.25 -5.13 10.60
C LYS A 4 -13.22 -4.15 9.42
N LYS A 5 -12.17 -3.34 9.35
CA LYS A 5 -11.93 -2.39 8.25
C LYS A 5 -11.91 -3.24 6.97
N GLU A 6 -12.87 -3.07 6.08
CA GLU A 6 -12.86 -3.72 4.78
C GLU A 6 -11.57 -3.28 4.07
N GLU A 7 -10.64 -4.21 3.89
CA GLU A 7 -9.45 -3.97 3.09
C GLU A 7 -9.89 -3.97 1.62
N ILE A 8 -9.81 -2.82 0.97
CA ILE A 8 -10.07 -2.67 -0.47
C ILE A 8 -9.00 -3.41 -1.28
N SER A 9 -9.35 -3.89 -2.47
CA SER A 9 -8.40 -4.56 -3.36
C SER A 9 -7.35 -3.60 -3.92
N PHE A 10 -6.28 -4.14 -4.51
CA PHE A 10 -5.28 -3.35 -5.21
C PHE A 10 -5.90 -2.55 -6.36
N GLU A 11 -6.73 -3.19 -7.16
CA GLU A 11 -7.41 -2.58 -8.31
C GLU A 11 -8.35 -1.46 -7.86
N GLU A 12 -9.09 -1.66 -6.77
CA GLU A 12 -9.96 -0.64 -6.19
C GLU A 12 -9.16 0.55 -5.63
N ALA A 13 -8.03 0.29 -4.95
CA ALA A 13 -7.17 1.33 -4.43
C ALA A 13 -6.50 2.14 -5.57
N LEU A 14 -6.07 1.46 -6.62
CA LEU A 14 -5.48 2.07 -7.81
C LEU A 14 -6.50 2.94 -8.54
N GLN A 15 -7.72 2.44 -8.77
CA GLN A 15 -8.78 3.21 -9.41
C GLN A 15 -9.10 4.50 -8.64
N GLN A 16 -9.22 4.42 -7.31
CA GLN A 16 -9.45 5.61 -6.48
C GLN A 16 -8.29 6.60 -6.54
N LEU A 17 -7.04 6.12 -6.64
CA LEU A 17 -5.86 6.96 -6.77
C LEU A 17 -5.83 7.69 -8.13
N GLU A 18 -6.20 7.00 -9.21
CA GLU A 18 -6.34 7.60 -10.54
C GLU A 18 -7.42 8.68 -10.58
N ASP A 19 -8.57 8.42 -9.95
CA ASP A 19 -9.67 9.39 -9.87
C ASP A 19 -9.26 10.65 -9.10
N ILE A 20 -8.54 10.49 -7.99
CA ILE A 20 -7.96 11.61 -7.22
C ILE A 20 -6.96 12.40 -8.06
N THR A 21 -6.08 11.70 -8.78
CA THR A 21 -5.07 12.34 -9.63
C THR A 21 -5.75 13.16 -10.72
N ARG A 22 -6.77 12.60 -11.37
CA ARG A 22 -7.58 13.31 -12.37
C ARG A 22 -8.28 14.54 -11.78
N ALA A 23 -8.82 14.43 -10.57
CA ALA A 23 -9.47 15.56 -9.90
C ALA A 23 -8.46 16.68 -9.57
N LEU A 24 -7.26 16.34 -9.10
CA LEU A 24 -6.18 17.31 -8.85
C LEU A 24 -5.69 17.97 -10.15
N GLU A 25 -5.54 17.21 -11.23
CA GLU A 25 -5.10 17.71 -12.54
C GLU A 25 -6.14 18.60 -13.23
N SER A 26 -7.43 18.41 -12.93
CA SER A 26 -8.51 19.24 -13.49
C SER A 26 -8.40 20.71 -13.09
N GLY A 27 -7.81 20.99 -11.91
CA GLY A 27 -7.74 22.35 -11.35
C GLY A 27 -9.08 22.92 -10.88
N GLU A 28 -10.15 22.11 -10.85
CA GLU A 28 -11.49 22.54 -10.45
C GLU A 28 -11.74 22.48 -8.93
N LEU A 29 -10.82 21.85 -8.19
CA LEU A 29 -10.92 21.72 -6.73
C LEU A 29 -10.58 23.03 -6.02
N SER A 30 -11.29 23.30 -4.93
CA SER A 30 -10.87 24.34 -3.98
C SER A 30 -9.53 23.99 -3.35
N LEU A 31 -8.85 24.96 -2.73
CA LEU A 31 -7.58 24.70 -2.04
C LEU A 31 -7.74 23.64 -0.93
N ASP A 32 -8.79 23.76 -0.11
CA ASP A 32 -9.06 22.81 0.98
C ASP A 32 -9.36 21.41 0.44
N ASP A 33 -10.10 21.30 -0.66
CA ASP A 33 -10.41 20.00 -1.27
C ASP A 33 -9.19 19.39 -1.97
N SER A 34 -8.31 20.23 -2.53
CA SER A 34 -7.04 19.78 -3.12
C SER A 34 -6.11 19.19 -2.06
N ILE A 35 -6.05 19.80 -0.87
CA ILE A 35 -5.27 19.26 0.26
C ILE A 35 -5.82 17.90 0.70
N LYS A 36 -7.15 17.78 0.88
CA LYS A 36 -7.78 16.51 1.26
C LYS A 36 -7.60 15.42 0.20
N ALA A 37 -7.73 15.78 -1.08
CA ALA A 37 -7.51 14.87 -2.19
C ALA A 37 -6.06 14.37 -2.20
N TYR A 38 -5.10 15.26 -1.98
CA TYR A 38 -3.68 14.89 -1.86
C TYR A 38 -3.41 13.94 -0.70
N GLU A 39 -3.91 14.23 0.50
CA GLU A 39 -3.76 13.37 1.68
C GLU A 39 -4.31 11.96 1.41
N LYS A 40 -5.53 11.87 0.88
CA LYS A 40 -6.14 10.59 0.51
C LYS A 40 -5.36 9.87 -0.59
N GLY A 41 -4.84 10.59 -1.58
CA GLY A 41 -3.97 10.03 -2.61
C GLY A 41 -2.69 9.43 -2.03
N MET A 42 -2.08 10.09 -1.03
CA MET A 42 -0.90 9.58 -0.33
C MET A 42 -1.19 8.31 0.47
N GLU A 43 -2.35 8.23 1.12
CA GLU A 43 -2.79 7.00 1.81
C GLU A 43 -2.98 5.84 0.83
N LEU A 44 -3.65 6.08 -0.30
CA LEU A 44 -3.87 5.07 -1.33
C LEU A 44 -2.57 4.62 -1.97
N LYS A 45 -1.65 5.54 -2.27
CA LYS A 45 -0.30 5.21 -2.75
C LYS A 45 0.40 4.25 -1.77
N LYS A 46 0.40 4.58 -0.48
CA LYS A 46 1.02 3.73 0.55
C LYS A 46 0.39 2.35 0.61
N LEU A 47 -0.94 2.27 0.48
CA LEU A 47 -1.66 1.00 0.43
C LEU A 47 -1.25 0.18 -0.79
N CYS A 48 -1.27 0.77 -1.99
CA CYS A 48 -0.86 0.09 -3.22
C CYS A 48 0.57 -0.46 -3.12
N THR A 49 1.51 0.36 -2.64
CA THR A 49 2.90 -0.08 -2.42
C THR A 49 2.96 -1.26 -1.45
N SER A 50 2.24 -1.20 -0.32
CA SER A 50 2.24 -2.30 0.65
C SER A 50 1.67 -3.61 0.09
N ILE A 51 0.64 -3.53 -0.77
CA ILE A 51 0.08 -4.73 -1.43
C ILE A 51 1.11 -5.34 -2.40
N LEU A 52 1.79 -4.49 -3.18
CA LEU A 52 2.83 -4.95 -4.12
C LEU A 52 4.03 -5.57 -3.39
N GLU A 53 4.49 -4.96 -2.29
CA GLU A 53 5.56 -5.52 -1.46
C GLU A 53 5.20 -6.91 -0.90
N LYS A 54 3.97 -7.08 -0.41
CA LYS A 54 3.49 -8.40 0.07
C LYS A 54 3.44 -9.43 -1.06
N ALA A 55 3.04 -9.02 -2.26
CA ALA A 55 3.01 -9.89 -3.43
C ALA A 55 4.44 -10.31 -3.84
N GLU A 56 5.38 -9.38 -3.84
CA GLU A 56 6.80 -9.64 -4.13
C GLU A 56 7.42 -10.60 -3.12
N GLN A 57 7.24 -10.36 -1.82
CA GLN A 57 7.72 -11.26 -0.75
C GLN A 57 7.18 -12.68 -0.92
N LYS A 58 5.91 -12.82 -1.31
CA LYS A 58 5.30 -14.14 -1.56
C LYS A 58 5.94 -14.83 -2.77
N LEU A 59 6.25 -14.09 -3.83
CA LEU A 59 6.96 -14.63 -4.99
C LEU A 59 8.38 -15.06 -4.65
N GLU A 60 9.12 -14.25 -3.88
CA GLU A 60 10.46 -14.61 -3.41
C GLU A 60 10.43 -15.87 -2.56
N TYR A 61 9.46 -16.01 -1.66
CA TYR A 61 9.29 -17.21 -0.85
C TYR A 61 9.06 -18.46 -1.71
N ILE A 62 8.18 -18.38 -2.71
CA ILE A 62 7.92 -19.49 -3.64
C ILE A 62 9.19 -19.87 -4.41
N LYS A 63 9.92 -18.89 -4.95
CA LYS A 63 11.18 -19.12 -5.67
C LYS A 63 12.23 -19.83 -4.81
N LYS A 64 12.38 -19.42 -3.55
CA LYS A 64 13.31 -20.06 -2.59
C LYS A 64 12.94 -21.51 -2.30
N GLN A 65 11.63 -21.84 -2.29
CA GLN A 65 11.18 -23.22 -2.13
C GLN A 65 11.43 -24.09 -3.36
N GLU A 66 11.25 -23.55 -4.58
CA GLU A 66 11.49 -24.29 -5.82
C GLU A 66 12.99 -24.60 -6.04
N ASP A 67 13.89 -23.74 -5.57
CA ASP A 67 15.35 -23.92 -5.66
C ASP A 67 15.94 -24.79 -4.51
N GLY A 68 15.08 -25.43 -3.70
CA GLY A 68 15.52 -26.37 -2.65
C GLY A 68 16.27 -25.75 -1.46
N SER A 69 16.38 -24.43 -1.37
CA SER A 69 17.04 -23.72 -0.27
C SER A 69 16.05 -23.34 0.85
N VAL A 70 15.57 -24.34 1.58
CA VAL A 70 14.84 -24.07 2.84
C VAL A 70 15.85 -23.71 3.93
N THR A 71 16.07 -22.41 4.14
CA THR A 71 16.49 -21.90 5.45
C THR A 71 15.30 -21.20 6.07
N VAL A 72 14.77 -21.82 7.13
CA VAL A 72 13.75 -21.21 7.98
C VAL A 72 14.49 -20.23 8.88
N GLU A 73 14.82 -19.05 8.38
CA GLU A 73 15.19 -17.94 9.26
C GLU A 73 13.90 -17.20 9.65
N PRO A 74 13.62 -17.06 10.96
CA PRO A 74 12.52 -16.22 11.42
C PRO A 74 12.74 -14.80 10.90
N ILE A 75 11.71 -14.19 10.32
CA ILE A 75 11.72 -12.77 9.97
C ILE A 75 12.01 -12.00 11.26
N PRO A 76 13.15 -11.29 11.38
CA PRO A 76 13.37 -10.45 12.55
C PRO A 76 12.39 -9.27 12.47
N GLU A 77 11.43 -9.22 13.40
CA GLU A 77 10.75 -7.98 13.77
C GLU A 77 11.82 -7.01 14.27
N LYS A 78 12.36 -6.17 13.38
CA LYS A 78 13.18 -5.02 13.77
C LYS A 78 12.31 -3.76 13.79
N ASP A 79 11.89 -3.46 15.02
CA ASP A 79 11.80 -2.13 15.61
C ASP A 79 10.99 -1.06 14.87
N GLN A 80 9.74 -0.88 15.33
CA GLN A 80 8.92 0.31 15.08
C GLN A 80 9.38 1.56 15.85
N ASP A 81 10.50 1.54 16.57
CA ASP A 81 10.92 2.63 17.46
C ASP A 81 12.37 3.08 17.24
N ALA A 82 12.70 3.70 16.11
CA ALA A 82 13.89 4.54 15.98
C ALA A 82 13.87 5.40 14.70
N LEU A 83 12.97 6.40 14.65
CA LEU A 83 13.15 7.62 13.84
C LEU A 83 12.21 8.72 14.37
N PHE A 84 12.45 9.09 15.63
CA PHE A 84 12.32 10.47 16.09
C PHE A 84 13.72 11.04 16.26
#